data_AF-A0A229RN50-F1
#
_entry.id   AF-A0A229RN50-F1
#
_cell.length_a   1.000
_cell.length_b   1.000
_cell.length_c   1.000
_cell.angle_alpha   90.00
_cell.angle_beta   90.00
_cell.angle_gamma   90.00
#
_symmetry.space_group_name_H-M   'P 1'
#
loop_
_entity.id
_entity.type
_entity.pdbx_description
1 polymer ?
#
loop_
_entity_poly.entity_id
_entity_poly.type
_entity_poly.pdbx_seq_one_letter_code
_entity_poly.pdbx_strand_id
1 'polypeptide(L)' 'SNEHTLDKVRFEDFYLDFRTAPPAARAWLDTARPTRTIGTLFPVDPVAISLGRSYDVVIHLHDVRQADLGR' A
#
# COMPACT_ATOMS: atom_id res chain seq x y z
N SER A 1 0.73 5.35 8.65
CA SER A 1 1.09 5.38 7.23
C SER A 1 -0.03 4.71 6.44
N ASN A 2 0.09 4.60 5.11
CA ASN A 2 -0.85 3.78 4.34
C ASN A 2 -0.75 2.31 4.76
N GLU A 3 0.47 1.76 4.85
CA GLU A 3 0.78 0.39 5.26
C GLU A 3 0.13 0.06 6.60
N HIS A 4 0.37 0.87 7.65
CA HIS A 4 -0.22 0.68 8.98
C HIS A 4 -1.76 0.63 9.00
N THR A 5 -2.42 1.24 8.01
CA THR A 5 -3.89 1.16 7.92
C THR A 5 -4.32 -0.13 7.23
N LEU A 6 -3.60 -0.54 6.19
CA LEU A 6 -3.83 -1.81 5.50
C LEU A 6 -3.55 -3.00 6.43
N ASP A 7 -2.53 -2.91 7.30
CA ASP A 7 -2.17 -3.94 8.30
C ASP A 7 -3.28 -4.22 9.32
N LYS A 8 -4.25 -3.30 9.47
CA LYS A 8 -5.38 -3.46 10.41
C LYS A 8 -6.57 -4.18 9.81
N VAL A 9 -6.56 -4.43 8.50
CA VAL A 9 -7.60 -5.21 7.85
C VAL A 9 -7.48 -6.65 8.35
N ARG A 10 -8.63 -7.33 8.55
CA ARG A 10 -8.66 -8.69 9.11
C ARG A 10 -8.03 -9.78 8.23
N PHE A 11 -7.63 -9.44 7.02
CA PHE A 11 -7.09 -10.38 6.03
C PHE A 11 -5.57 -10.19 6.00
N GLU A 12 -4.84 -11.29 5.90
CA GLU A 12 -3.38 -11.25 5.77
C GLU A 12 -3.02 -10.75 4.37
N ASP A 13 -3.30 -11.52 3.33
CA ASP A 13 -3.05 -11.12 1.96
C ASP A 13 -4.36 -10.78 1.24
N PHE A 14 -4.40 -9.62 0.60
CA PHE A 14 -5.59 -9.17 -0.11
C PHE A 14 -5.24 -8.16 -1.19
N TYR A 15 -6.16 -7.97 -2.14
CA TYR A 15 -6.11 -6.84 -3.06
C TYR A 15 -7.32 -5.94 -2.84
N LEU A 16 -7.14 -4.67 -3.15
CA LEU A 16 -8.21 -3.66 -3.13
C LEU A 16 -8.33 -3.04 -4.51
N ASP A 17 -9.52 -3.11 -5.10
CA ASP A 17 -9.87 -2.32 -6.29
C ASP A 17 -10.41 -0.96 -5.85
N PHE A 18 -9.62 0.11 -6.04
CA PHE A 18 -9.98 1.44 -5.59
C PHE A 18 -11.02 2.13 -6.49
N ARG A 19 -11.23 1.62 -7.71
CA ARG A 19 -12.20 2.16 -8.67
C ARG A 19 -13.64 1.93 -8.22
N THR A 20 -13.84 0.93 -7.36
CA THR A 20 -15.15 0.55 -6.81
C THR A 20 -15.31 0.92 -5.33
N ALA A 21 -14.34 1.66 -4.76
CA ALA A 21 -14.35 2.02 -3.35
C ALA A 21 -15.57 2.89 -2.97
N PRO A 22 -16.26 2.59 -1.85
CA PRO A 22 -17.38 3.40 -1.38
C PRO A 22 -16.90 4.81 -0.99
N PRO A 23 -17.79 5.83 -0.97
CA PRO A 23 -17.39 7.23 -0.80
C PRO A 23 -16.51 7.52 0.43
N ALA A 24 -16.80 6.90 1.58
CA ALA A 24 -15.99 7.07 2.79
C ALA A 24 -14.57 6.52 2.62
N ALA A 25 -14.44 5.35 1.97
CA ALA A 25 -13.13 4.78 1.66
C ALA A 25 -12.40 5.62 0.60
N ARG A 26 -13.11 6.12 -0.41
CA ARG A 26 -12.56 7.01 -1.44
C ARG A 26 -11.96 8.28 -0.82
N ALA A 27 -12.67 8.95 0.08
CA ALA A 27 -12.18 10.13 0.80
C ALA A 27 -10.90 9.82 1.60
N TRP A 28 -10.83 8.64 2.23
CA TRP A 28 -9.61 8.20 2.91
C TRP A 28 -8.45 7.93 1.93
N LEU A 29 -8.73 7.25 0.81
CA LEU A 29 -7.76 6.89 -0.22
C LEU A 29 -7.19 8.09 -0.98
N ASP A 30 -7.98 9.16 -1.14
CA ASP A 30 -7.57 10.39 -1.81
C ASP A 30 -6.64 11.26 -0.94
N THR A 31 -6.59 11.02 0.37
CA THR A 31 -5.71 11.73 1.30
C THR A 31 -4.29 11.18 1.23
N ALA A 32 -3.31 12.03 0.94
CA ALA A 32 -1.91 11.63 0.96
C ALA A 32 -1.43 11.30 2.38
N ARG A 33 -0.73 10.16 2.54
CA ARG A 33 -0.18 9.68 3.81
C ARG A 33 1.24 9.18 3.61
N PRO A 34 2.07 9.14 4.66
CA PRO A 34 3.41 8.55 4.57
C PRO A 34 3.33 7.12 4.01
N THR A 35 4.19 6.81 3.05
CA THR A 35 4.35 5.50 2.39
C THR A 35 5.83 5.26 2.07
N ARG A 36 6.33 4.07 2.35
CA ARG A 36 7.67 3.63 1.98
C ARG A 36 7.64 3.09 0.55
N THR A 37 8.26 3.81 -0.37
CA THR A 37 8.48 3.35 -1.74
C THR A 37 9.93 2.96 -1.89
N ILE A 38 10.23 1.68 -1.68
CA ILE A 38 11.58 1.13 -1.78
C ILE A 38 11.70 0.42 -3.13
N GLY A 39 12.45 1.02 -4.05
CA GLY A 39 12.82 0.43 -5.34
C GLY A 39 14.23 -0.14 -5.31
N THR A 40 15.20 0.66 -5.76
CA THR A 40 16.63 0.28 -5.82
C THR A 40 17.47 0.89 -4.70
N LEU A 41 16.87 1.69 -3.81
CA LEU A 41 17.57 2.43 -2.76
C LEU A 41 16.96 2.15 -1.39
N PHE A 42 17.84 1.87 -0.42
CA PHE A 42 17.52 1.75 1.00
C PHE A 42 18.73 2.22 1.84
N PRO A 43 18.54 2.95 2.96
CA PRO A 43 17.27 3.44 3.50
C PRO A 43 16.70 4.60 2.68
N VAL A 44 15.38 4.81 2.79
CA VAL A 44 14.67 5.95 2.21
C VAL A 44 13.61 6.44 3.19
N ASP A 45 13.46 7.76 3.27
CA ASP A 45 12.38 8.37 4.05
C ASP A 45 11.02 8.12 3.37
N PRO A 46 9.94 7.89 4.15
CA PRO A 46 8.61 7.77 3.58
C PRO A 46 8.20 9.04 2.83
N VAL A 47 7.49 8.87 1.71
CA VAL A 47 6.92 9.95 0.91
C VAL A 47 5.41 10.00 1.07
N ALA A 48 4.80 11.18 0.89
CA ALA A 48 3.36 11.31 0.99
C ALA A 48 2.68 10.81 -0.30
N ILE A 49 1.93 9.72 -0.21
CA ILE A 49 1.22 9.11 -1.35
C ILE A 49 -0.27 9.06 -1.07
N SER A 50 -1.06 9.52 -2.04
CA SER A 50 -2.50 9.35 -2.11
C SER A 50 -2.79 8.09 -2.91
N LEU A 51 -3.16 7.00 -2.22
CA LEU A 51 -3.34 5.69 -2.87
C LEU A 51 -4.37 5.73 -3.99
N GLY A 52 -5.51 6.40 -3.76
CA GLY A 52 -6.61 6.49 -4.73
C GLY A 52 -6.32 7.34 -5.96
N ARG A 53 -5.26 8.17 -5.91
CA ARG A 53 -4.78 8.97 -7.05
C ARG A 53 -3.57 8.37 -7.75
N SER A 54 -2.83 7.49 -7.07
CA SER A 54 -1.59 6.89 -7.58
C SER A 54 -1.79 5.50 -8.19
N TYR A 55 -2.81 4.75 -7.74
CA TYR A 55 -3.04 3.37 -8.15
C TYR A 55 -4.52 3.09 -8.38
N ASP A 56 -4.84 2.22 -9.33
CA ASP A 56 -6.20 1.68 -9.50
C ASP A 56 -6.46 0.48 -8.57
N VAL A 57 -5.43 -0.35 -8.38
CA VAL A 57 -5.47 -1.57 -7.58
C VAL A 57 -4.18 -1.65 -6.76
N VAL A 58 -4.30 -2.06 -5.50
CA VAL A 58 -3.15 -2.38 -4.63
C VAL A 58 -3.28 -3.80 -4.14
N ILE A 59 -2.17 -4.54 -4.14
CA ILE A 59 -2.03 -5.84 -3.49
C ILE A 59 -1.26 -5.61 -2.19
N HIS A 60 -1.87 -5.98 -1.08
CA HIS A 60 -1.25 -6.00 0.23
C HIS A 60 -0.77 -7.42 0.54
N LEU A 61 0.51 -7.53 0.90
CA LEU A 61 1.11 -8.74 1.44
C LEU A 61 1.54 -8.41 2.86
N HIS A 62 1.00 -9.12 3.85
CA HIS A 62 1.19 -8.74 5.25
C HIS A 62 2.62 -8.99 5.74
N ASP A 63 3.17 -10.13 5.35
CA ASP A 63 4.55 -10.51 5.63
C ASP A 63 5.27 -10.79 4.31
N VAL A 64 6.43 -10.17 4.15
CA VAL A 64 7.31 -10.38 3.00
C VAL A 64 8.69 -10.74 3.51
N ARG A 65 9.28 -11.75 2.87
CA ARG A 65 10.67 -12.16 3.10
C ARG A 65 11.55 -11.74 1.93
N GLN A 66 12.87 -11.81 2.14
CA GLN A 66 13.83 -11.70 1.05
C GLN A 66 13.51 -12.70 -0.08
N ALA A 67 13.70 -12.27 -1.32
CA ALA A 67 13.60 -13.15 -2.47
C ALA A 67 14.69 -14.22 -2.42
N ASP A 68 14.36 -15.42 -2.90
CA ASP A 68 15.36 -16.46 -3.09
C ASP A 68 16.24 -16.10 -4.30
N LEU A 69 17.55 -16.29 -4.17
CA LEU A 69 18.43 -16.25 -5.33
C LEU A 69 18.11 -17.49 -6.18
N GLY A 70 17.37 -17.28 -7.27
CA GLY A 70 17.09 -18.34 -8.24
C GLY A 70 18.39 -18.98 -8.71
N ARG A 71 18.34 -20.30 -8.96
CA ARG A 71 19.46 -21.05 -9.52
C ARG A 71 19.65 -20.75 -11.01
#